data_AF-A0A2D5Y144-F1
#
_entry.id   AF-A0A2D5Y144-F1
#
_cell.length_a   1.000
_cell.length_b   1.000
_cell.length_c   1.000
_cell.angle_alpha   90.00
_cell.angle_beta   90.00
_cell.angle_gamma   90.00
#
_symmetry.space_group_name_H-M   'P 1'
#
loop_
_entity.id
_entity.type
_entity.pdbx_description
1 polymer ?
#
loop_
_entity_poly.entity_id
_entity_poly.type
_entity_poly.pdbx_seq_one_letter_code
_entity_poly.pdbx_strand_id
1 'polypeptide(L)'
;MLLIETNRSILCKILIYTETKHMNTFKAITLGAAAICLLAGTSLSASDAYAADDTYKPNRKEMRPTRDQIEELGYTGSLPLDEFKYVFVHNPEAPEGHLTLRASIPVQVQGCYELYEPEIEQKIMGSALVLDTKMPLMRPPSSQDKNPDCDVKQSISVETSIDRAQLIENNITKMRFKSKYFTISRDMDITEHSVTLTDPANKKVKPYTYWSLPANAVVLNVPMFDDDLTQHDTQLQQLARVAKIKGLAPVEDQIPGYTPSGRNHNRFYFLDTKGDVLDLLKQSAGPVTIGQIHIKEPFYGPNGQYDKETGIDIIAMIPGSAD
;
A
#
# COMPACT_ATOMS: atom_id res chain seq x y z
N MET A 1 41.04 16.36 -47.85
CA MET A 1 40.40 15.41 -48.79
C MET A 1 38.90 15.54 -48.61
N LEU A 2 38.20 15.80 -49.70
CA LEU A 2 36.79 16.23 -49.79
C LEU A 2 35.82 15.04 -49.69
N LEU A 3 34.53 15.37 -49.47
CA LEU A 3 33.29 14.59 -49.70
C LEU A 3 32.93 13.58 -48.56
N ILE A 4 31.72 13.52 -47.95
CA ILE A 4 30.33 13.73 -48.39
C ILE A 4 29.40 14.02 -47.18
N GLU A 5 28.35 14.82 -47.43
CA GLU A 5 26.95 14.87 -46.92
C GLU A 5 26.54 14.12 -45.62
N THR A 6 25.50 14.43 -44.85
CA THR A 6 24.40 15.41 -44.78
C THR A 6 23.76 15.16 -43.39
N ASN A 7 23.34 16.20 -42.68
CA ASN A 7 21.98 16.35 -42.14
C ASN A 7 21.94 17.44 -41.05
N ARG A 8 21.25 18.51 -41.41
CA ARG A 8 20.63 19.45 -40.48
C ARG A 8 19.29 18.85 -40.06
N SER A 9 18.95 18.92 -38.78
CA SER A 9 17.73 19.63 -38.38
C SER A 9 17.69 19.79 -36.86
N ILE A 10 17.82 21.06 -36.47
CA ILE A 10 17.48 21.61 -35.16
C ILE A 10 15.99 21.93 -35.24
N LEU A 11 15.19 21.50 -34.25
CA LEU A 11 13.86 22.05 -34.05
C LEU A 11 13.76 22.73 -32.69
N CYS A 12 13.50 24.02 -32.80
CA CYS A 12 13.35 25.05 -31.80
C CYS A 12 12.06 24.82 -31.00
N LYS A 13 12.15 24.97 -29.66
CA LYS A 13 10.99 25.11 -28.77
C LYS A 13 10.44 26.52 -28.90
N ILE A 14 9.14 26.66 -29.16
CA ILE A 14 8.36 27.84 -28.76
C ILE A 14 7.08 27.35 -28.09
N LEU A 15 6.88 27.79 -26.85
CA LEU A 15 5.66 27.70 -26.06
C LEU A 15 4.55 28.51 -26.73
N ILE A 16 3.35 27.95 -26.85
CA ILE A 16 2.13 28.70 -27.11
C ILE A 16 1.15 28.40 -25.97
N TYR A 17 0.85 29.45 -25.21
CA TYR A 17 -0.24 29.52 -24.24
C TYR A 17 -1.46 30.06 -24.99
N THR A 18 -2.61 29.38 -24.92
CA THR A 18 -3.88 29.88 -25.47
C THR A 18 -4.94 29.88 -24.38
N GLU A 19 -5.25 31.05 -23.86
CA GLU A 19 -6.57 31.38 -23.32
C GLU A 19 -7.40 32.00 -24.45
N THR A 20 -8.56 31.40 -24.74
CA THR A 20 -9.52 31.92 -25.71
C THR A 20 -10.68 32.61 -25.00
N LYS A 21 -10.83 33.92 -25.23
CA LYS A 21 -12.11 34.62 -25.08
C LYS A 21 -12.30 35.60 -26.23
N HIS A 22 -13.51 35.54 -26.81
CA HIS A 22 -13.98 36.20 -28.03
C HIS A 22 -13.74 37.72 -28.10
N MET A 23 -13.35 38.24 -29.28
CA MET A 23 -14.21 39.05 -30.18
C MET A 23 -13.41 39.74 -31.30
N ASN A 24 -13.90 39.53 -32.53
CA ASN A 24 -14.04 40.46 -33.65
C ASN A 24 -12.87 41.32 -34.20
N THR A 25 -12.60 41.05 -35.48
CA THR A 25 -12.30 42.00 -36.58
C THR A 25 -11.13 42.97 -36.42
N PHE A 26 -10.09 42.80 -37.25
CA PHE A 26 -9.77 43.73 -38.35
C PHE A 26 -8.62 43.19 -39.22
N LYS A 27 -8.75 43.40 -40.54
CA LYS A 27 -7.70 43.18 -41.54
C LYS A 27 -6.56 44.18 -41.36
N ALA A 28 -5.32 43.75 -41.64
CA ALA A 28 -4.53 44.19 -42.80
C ALA A 28 -3.02 44.43 -42.52
N ILE A 29 -2.20 43.93 -43.45
CA ILE A 29 -0.94 44.49 -43.98
C ILE A 29 0.40 44.17 -43.27
N THR A 30 1.06 43.15 -43.84
CA THR A 30 2.41 43.10 -44.46
C THR A 30 3.66 43.75 -43.82
N LEU A 31 4.78 43.01 -44.03
CA LEU A 31 6.19 43.39 -44.27
C LEU A 31 7.18 43.38 -43.10
N GLY A 32 8.32 42.72 -43.35
CA GLY A 32 9.62 43.13 -42.81
C GLY A 32 10.46 42.02 -42.19
N ALA A 33 11.18 41.25 -43.01
CA ALA A 33 12.30 40.44 -42.57
C ALA A 33 13.52 41.33 -42.24
N ALA A 34 14.26 41.01 -41.18
CA ALA A 34 15.67 41.36 -41.06
C ALA A 34 16.37 40.39 -40.10
N ALA A 35 17.19 39.52 -40.69
CA ALA A 35 18.20 38.76 -39.98
C ALA A 35 19.44 39.64 -39.74
N ILE A 36 20.03 39.57 -38.55
CA ILE A 36 21.41 40.00 -38.31
C ILE A 36 22.11 38.85 -37.58
N CYS A 37 22.95 38.13 -38.33
CA CYS A 37 24.04 37.35 -37.81
C CYS A 37 25.24 38.27 -37.59
N LEU A 38 25.86 38.21 -36.41
CA LEU A 38 27.22 38.70 -36.20
C LEU A 38 28.03 37.63 -35.47
N LEU A 39 29.06 37.17 -36.17
CA LEU A 39 30.17 36.33 -35.71
C LEU A 39 31.29 37.21 -35.16
N ALA A 40 31.92 36.80 -34.07
CA ALA A 40 33.34 36.96 -33.71
C ALA A 40 33.48 36.38 -32.29
N GLY A 41 34.49 35.62 -31.89
CA GLY A 41 35.80 35.31 -32.44
C GLY A 41 36.76 35.15 -31.25
N THR A 42 37.61 34.11 -31.31
CA THR A 42 38.95 33.99 -30.66
C THR A 42 39.04 34.10 -29.13
N SER A 43 39.19 32.99 -28.40
CA SER A 43 40.46 32.32 -28.02
C SER A 43 41.35 33.12 -27.05
N LEU A 44 41.55 32.58 -25.83
CA LEU A 44 42.84 32.56 -25.13
C LEU A 44 42.77 31.65 -23.90
N SER A 45 43.95 31.18 -23.52
CA SER A 45 44.29 29.91 -22.87
C SER A 45 44.71 30.04 -21.40
N ALA A 46 44.63 28.89 -20.70
CA ALA A 46 45.32 28.50 -19.45
C ALA A 46 44.92 29.33 -18.20
N SER A 47 44.80 28.78 -16.99
CA SER A 47 45.46 27.62 -16.36
C SER A 47 44.63 27.17 -15.14
N ASP A 48 44.90 25.93 -14.70
CA ASP A 48 44.63 25.36 -13.38
C ASP A 48 43.18 25.07 -13.00
N ALA A 49 42.74 23.85 -13.34
CA ALA A 49 41.66 23.18 -12.64
C ALA A 49 42.04 21.72 -12.38
N TYR A 50 41.96 21.34 -11.10
CA TYR A 50 41.97 19.96 -10.62
C TYR A 50 41.03 19.11 -11.49
N ALA A 51 41.60 18.14 -12.20
CA ALA A 51 40.83 17.09 -12.85
C ALA A 51 40.27 16.17 -11.78
N ALA A 52 39.07 16.48 -11.27
CA ALA A 52 38.17 15.46 -10.78
C ALA A 52 37.73 14.64 -11.99
N ASP A 53 38.21 13.41 -12.09
CA ASP A 53 37.75 12.45 -13.09
C ASP A 53 36.26 12.18 -12.88
N ASP A 54 35.45 12.81 -13.74
CA ASP A 54 33.98 12.79 -13.70
C ASP A 54 33.42 11.66 -14.58
N THR A 55 34.15 10.53 -14.70
CA THR A 55 33.74 9.40 -15.55
C THR A 55 33.62 8.05 -14.86
N TYR A 56 33.14 8.04 -13.60
CA TYR A 56 32.48 6.85 -13.05
C TYR A 56 31.16 7.20 -12.35
N LYS A 57 30.09 7.30 -13.13
CA LYS A 57 28.71 7.21 -12.63
C LYS A 57 28.26 5.75 -12.81
N PRO A 58 28.38 4.87 -11.80
CA PRO A 58 27.90 3.51 -11.95
C PRO A 58 26.41 3.57 -12.25
N ASN A 59 26.03 2.87 -13.31
CA ASN A 59 24.66 2.74 -13.77
C ASN A 59 23.85 2.07 -12.63
N ARG A 60 23.18 2.89 -11.81
CA ARG A 60 22.50 2.50 -10.55
C ARG A 60 21.37 1.48 -10.71
N LYS A 61 21.15 0.93 -11.90
CA LYS A 61 20.07 -0.03 -12.13
C LYS A 61 20.43 -1.48 -11.88
N GLU A 62 21.69 -1.91 -11.86
CA GLU A 62 21.98 -3.37 -11.74
C GLU A 62 23.34 -3.73 -11.09
N MET A 63 23.76 -3.05 -10.03
CA MET A 63 24.86 -3.59 -9.21
C MET A 63 24.29 -4.32 -8.00
N ARG A 64 24.11 -5.64 -8.16
CA ARG A 64 24.03 -6.55 -7.02
C ARG A 64 25.43 -6.57 -6.39
N PRO A 65 25.59 -6.21 -5.09
CA PRO A 65 26.88 -6.34 -4.44
C PRO A 65 27.37 -7.79 -4.52
N THR A 66 28.67 -7.97 -4.75
CA THR A 66 29.25 -9.30 -4.81
C THR A 66 29.28 -9.91 -3.42
N ARG A 67 29.29 -11.25 -3.35
CA ARG A 67 29.40 -12.00 -2.10
C ARG A 67 30.57 -11.51 -1.22
N ASP A 68 31.69 -11.19 -1.84
CA ASP A 68 32.91 -10.75 -1.15
C ASP A 68 32.72 -9.38 -0.47
N GLN A 69 31.93 -8.47 -1.06
CA GLN A 69 31.59 -7.17 -0.45
C GLN A 69 30.62 -7.29 0.74
N ILE A 70 29.89 -8.41 0.82
CA ILE A 70 28.94 -8.71 1.90
C ILE A 70 29.68 -9.36 3.08
N GLU A 71 30.68 -10.21 2.79
CA GLU A 71 31.51 -10.88 3.80
C GLU A 71 32.48 -9.89 4.49
N GLU A 72 33.04 -8.90 3.79
CA GLU A 72 33.95 -7.88 4.37
C GLU A 72 33.25 -6.95 5.38
N LEU A 73 31.91 -6.88 5.35
CA LEU A 73 31.07 -6.14 6.30
C LEU A 73 30.62 -6.99 7.51
N GLY A 74 31.08 -8.24 7.64
CA GLY A 74 30.73 -9.13 8.76
C GLY A 74 29.30 -9.69 8.70
N TYR A 75 28.63 -9.62 7.54
CA TYR A 75 27.28 -10.12 7.32
C TYR A 75 27.34 -11.54 6.72
N THR A 76 27.08 -12.58 7.52
CA THR A 76 27.09 -13.99 7.05
C THR A 76 25.73 -14.51 6.57
N GLY A 77 24.80 -13.62 6.21
CA GLY A 77 23.52 -14.01 5.61
C GLY A 77 23.01 -12.92 4.68
N SER A 78 22.96 -13.19 3.37
CA SER A 78 22.30 -12.29 2.44
C SER A 78 20.79 -12.51 2.52
N LEU A 79 20.08 -11.60 3.17
CA LEU A 79 18.66 -11.38 2.86
C LEU A 79 18.60 -10.92 1.39
N PRO A 80 17.98 -11.69 0.47
CA PRO A 80 17.75 -11.19 -0.88
C PRO A 80 16.90 -9.92 -0.79
N LEU A 81 17.48 -8.79 -1.21
CA LEU A 81 16.91 -7.45 -1.44
C LEU A 81 15.65 -7.12 -0.61
N ASP A 82 15.84 -6.20 0.33
CA ASP A 82 14.85 -5.75 1.32
C ASP A 82 13.62 -5.11 0.69
N GLU A 83 12.65 -5.92 0.31
CA GLU A 83 11.33 -5.45 -0.05
C GLU A 83 10.47 -5.48 1.21
N PHE A 84 10.53 -4.40 1.99
CA PHE A 84 9.50 -4.19 3.01
C PHE A 84 8.14 -4.16 2.32
N LYS A 85 7.26 -5.05 2.76
CA LYS A 85 5.85 -5.01 2.42
C LYS A 85 5.16 -4.12 3.46
N TYR A 86 4.70 -2.96 3.00
CA TYR A 86 3.88 -2.04 3.78
C TYR A 86 2.40 -2.32 3.51
N VAL A 87 1.63 -2.53 4.58
CA VAL A 87 0.20 -2.80 4.52
C VAL A 87 -0.48 -1.99 5.61
N PHE A 88 -1.56 -1.28 5.28
CA PHE A 88 -2.40 -0.72 6.33
C PHE A 88 -3.26 -1.85 6.91
N VAL A 89 -3.22 -1.98 8.22
CA VAL A 89 -3.97 -3.00 8.96
C VAL A 89 -4.92 -2.30 9.91
N HIS A 90 -6.10 -2.88 10.10
CA HIS A 90 -6.97 -2.43 11.16
C HIS A 90 -6.39 -2.91 12.49
N ASN A 91 -6.10 -1.99 13.39
CA ASN A 91 -5.71 -2.30 14.76
C ASN A 91 -6.83 -1.81 15.69
N PRO A 92 -7.56 -2.71 16.36
CA PRO A 92 -8.69 -2.33 17.20
C PRO A 92 -8.29 -1.57 18.47
N GLU A 93 -7.00 -1.61 18.83
CA GLU A 93 -6.44 -0.88 19.97
C GLU A 93 -5.89 0.50 19.56
N ALA A 94 -5.86 0.82 18.27
CA ALA A 94 -5.42 2.14 17.82
C ALA A 94 -6.43 3.22 18.25
N PRO A 95 -5.95 4.42 18.65
CA PRO A 95 -6.85 5.53 18.96
C PRO A 95 -7.74 5.90 17.78
N GLU A 96 -8.91 6.46 18.05
CA GLU A 96 -9.83 6.90 17.00
C GLU A 96 -9.13 7.90 16.05
N GLY A 97 -9.32 7.70 14.74
CA GLY A 97 -8.65 8.53 13.72
C GLY A 97 -7.19 8.15 13.44
N HIS A 98 -6.63 7.14 14.11
CA HIS A 98 -5.31 6.62 13.78
C HIS A 98 -5.38 5.52 12.73
N LEU A 99 -4.35 5.46 11.90
CA LEU A 99 -4.12 4.42 10.89
C LEU A 99 -2.95 3.58 11.35
N THR A 100 -3.09 2.25 11.29
CA THR A 100 -1.95 1.37 11.60
C THR A 100 -1.32 0.89 10.31
N LEU A 101 -0.03 1.22 10.15
CA LEU A 101 0.79 0.72 9.06
C LEU A 101 1.70 -0.37 9.57
N ARG A 102 1.58 -1.57 9.00
CA ARG A 102 2.49 -2.69 9.24
C ARG A 102 3.55 -2.71 8.14
N ALA A 103 4.82 -2.63 8.54
CA ALA A 103 5.94 -2.96 7.67
C ALA A 103 6.40 -4.38 7.99
N SER A 104 6.53 -5.22 6.97
CA SER A 104 6.96 -6.62 7.14
C SER A 104 8.03 -6.99 6.15
N ILE A 105 8.95 -7.85 6.55
CA ILE A 105 9.95 -8.42 5.66
C ILE A 105 9.48 -9.83 5.31
N PRO A 106 9.14 -10.13 4.05
CA PRO A 106 8.59 -11.43 3.65
C PRO A 106 9.66 -12.52 3.54
N VAL A 107 10.89 -12.26 3.98
CA VAL A 107 12.03 -13.16 3.78
C VAL A 107 12.14 -14.13 4.94
N GLN A 108 12.29 -15.42 4.62
CA GLN A 108 12.70 -16.44 5.56
C GLN A 108 14.21 -16.39 5.72
N VAL A 109 14.67 -16.18 6.93
CA VAL A 109 16.09 -16.29 7.27
C VAL A 109 16.37 -17.74 7.61
N GLN A 110 17.25 -18.38 6.85
CA GLN A 110 17.76 -19.70 7.18
C GLN A 110 18.96 -19.58 8.13
N GLY A 111 19.00 -20.44 9.14
CA GLY A 111 20.07 -20.52 10.11
C GLY A 111 19.72 -19.95 11.48
N CYS A 112 20.60 -20.21 12.44
CA CYS A 112 20.42 -19.83 13.83
C CYS A 112 20.78 -18.35 14.00
N TYR A 113 19.79 -17.47 13.90
CA TYR A 113 19.96 -16.04 14.13
C TYR A 113 18.84 -15.51 15.01
N GLU A 114 19.22 -14.65 15.96
CA GLU A 114 18.29 -13.75 16.62
C GLU A 114 17.98 -12.59 15.67
N LEU A 115 16.71 -12.45 15.33
CA LEU A 115 16.18 -11.35 14.53
C LEU A 115 15.46 -10.37 15.45
N TYR A 116 15.86 -9.11 15.38
CA TYR A 116 15.21 -8.01 16.08
C TYR A 116 14.17 -7.36 15.17
N GLU A 117 13.10 -6.83 15.76
CA GLU A 117 12.08 -6.11 14.98
C GLU A 117 12.69 -4.89 14.28
N PRO A 118 12.23 -4.56 13.05
CA PRO A 118 12.59 -3.31 12.41
C PRO A 118 12.05 -2.13 13.22
N GLU A 119 12.71 -0.98 13.12
CA GLU A 119 12.23 0.27 13.72
C GLU A 119 11.66 1.16 12.62
N ILE A 120 10.52 1.83 12.85
CA ILE A 120 10.00 2.88 11.96
C ILE A 120 10.12 4.23 12.65
N GLU A 121 10.86 5.15 12.02
CA GLU A 121 10.85 6.57 12.41
C GLU A 121 9.90 7.36 11.50
N GLN A 122 8.97 8.10 12.10
CA GLN A 122 8.07 9.00 11.38
C GLN A 122 8.59 10.44 11.41
N LYS A 123 8.66 11.10 10.25
CA LYS A 123 9.09 12.50 10.13
C LYS A 123 8.21 13.24 9.13
N ILE A 124 7.68 14.38 9.52
CA ILE A 124 6.99 15.29 8.59
C ILE A 124 8.03 16.17 7.90
N MET A 125 8.05 16.16 6.57
CA MET A 125 8.97 16.95 5.74
C MET A 125 8.19 17.69 4.65
N GLY A 126 7.79 18.93 4.95
CA GLY A 126 6.90 19.69 4.07
C GLY A 126 5.56 18.98 3.95
N SER A 127 5.06 18.79 2.72
CA SER A 127 3.79 18.09 2.45
C SER A 127 3.91 16.56 2.43
N ALA A 128 4.98 15.98 2.98
CA ALA A 128 5.23 14.55 2.96
C ALA A 128 5.44 13.98 4.37
N LEU A 129 4.75 12.88 4.68
CA LEU A 129 5.10 12.00 5.78
C LEU A 129 6.18 11.03 5.30
N VAL A 130 7.34 11.06 5.94
CA VAL A 130 8.46 10.16 5.70
C VAL A 130 8.47 9.09 6.76
N LEU A 131 8.40 7.84 6.32
CA LEU A 131 8.50 6.64 7.14
C LEU A 131 9.87 6.00 6.85
N ASP A 132 10.83 6.23 7.74
CA ASP A 132 12.19 5.70 7.62
C ASP A 132 12.27 4.38 8.40
N THR A 133 12.20 3.27 7.68
CA THR A 133 12.23 1.93 8.25
C THR A 133 13.66 1.42 8.29
N LYS A 134 14.19 1.23 9.50
CA LYS A 134 15.49 0.65 9.72
C LYS A 134 15.43 -0.86 9.56
N MET A 135 16.47 -1.41 8.97
CA MET A 135 16.63 -2.85 8.80
C MET A 135 16.67 -3.55 10.16
N PRO A 136 16.03 -4.73 10.29
CA PRO A 136 16.18 -5.56 11.48
C PRO A 136 17.66 -5.90 11.69
N LEU A 137 18.08 -5.94 12.95
CA LEU A 137 19.40 -6.44 13.30
C LEU A 137 19.36 -7.97 13.35
N MET A 138 20.44 -8.59 12.86
CA MET A 138 20.67 -10.02 12.95
C MET A 138 21.85 -10.26 13.88
N ARG A 139 21.70 -11.15 14.85
CA ARG A 139 22.80 -11.59 15.70
C ARG A 139 22.88 -13.10 15.75
N PRO A 140 24.09 -13.68 15.86
CA PRO A 140 24.23 -15.06 16.28
C PRO A 140 23.51 -15.27 17.63
N PRO A 141 22.96 -16.46 17.91
CA PRO A 141 22.33 -16.76 19.18
C PRO A 141 23.29 -16.49 20.33
N SER A 142 22.76 -15.84 21.37
CA SER A 142 23.53 -15.43 22.56
C SER A 142 24.04 -16.61 23.40
N SER A 143 23.40 -17.79 23.30
CA SER A 143 23.84 -19.03 23.95
C SER A 143 24.56 -19.95 22.97
N GLN A 144 25.73 -20.47 23.37
CA GLN A 144 26.43 -21.59 22.68
C GLN A 144 25.65 -22.92 22.68
N ASP A 145 24.40 -22.92 23.14
CA ASP A 145 23.57 -24.11 23.17
C ASP A 145 23.31 -24.58 21.75
N LYS A 146 23.98 -25.69 21.45
CA LYS A 146 23.95 -26.49 20.23
C LYS A 146 22.57 -27.14 20.08
N ASN A 147 21.50 -26.35 20.00
CA ASN A 147 20.22 -26.90 19.56
C ASN A 147 20.22 -26.91 18.02
N PRO A 148 20.32 -28.09 17.37
CA PRO A 148 20.35 -28.17 15.91
C PRO A 148 19.01 -27.83 15.26
N ASP A 149 17.92 -27.77 16.04
CA ASP A 149 16.59 -27.39 15.59
C ASP A 149 16.44 -25.86 15.65
N CYS A 150 17.11 -25.17 14.73
CA CYS A 150 16.91 -23.75 14.53
C CYS A 150 15.62 -23.54 13.74
N ASP A 151 14.53 -23.29 14.46
CA ASP A 151 13.24 -22.97 13.86
C ASP A 151 13.38 -21.80 12.88
N VAL A 152 12.85 -21.99 11.67
CA VAL A 152 12.74 -20.92 10.68
C VAL A 152 11.77 -19.88 11.24
N LYS A 153 12.30 -18.77 11.75
CA LYS A 153 11.46 -17.63 12.13
C LYS A 153 10.79 -17.08 10.87
N GLN A 154 9.47 -17.26 10.81
CA GLN A 154 8.63 -16.72 9.75
C GLN A 154 8.45 -15.21 9.97
N SER A 155 8.53 -14.45 8.87
CA SER A 155 8.26 -13.00 8.72
C SER A 155 8.26 -12.13 9.99
N ILE A 156 9.18 -11.16 10.05
CA ILE A 156 9.15 -10.13 11.10
C ILE A 156 8.34 -8.94 10.60
N SER A 157 7.53 -8.36 11.47
CA SER A 157 6.80 -7.14 11.20
C SER A 157 6.89 -6.17 12.36
N VAL A 158 6.85 -4.88 12.04
CA VAL A 158 6.63 -3.79 13.00
C VAL A 158 5.42 -2.99 12.56
N GLU A 159 4.67 -2.50 13.54
CA GLU A 159 3.53 -1.63 13.31
C GLU A 159 3.85 -0.21 13.77
N THR A 160 3.30 0.77 13.06
CA THR A 160 3.36 2.16 13.48
C THR A 160 1.98 2.79 13.31
N SER A 161 1.60 3.61 14.28
CA SER A 161 0.33 4.32 14.30
C SER A 161 0.53 5.73 13.72
N ILE A 162 -0.33 6.12 12.78
CA ILE A 162 -0.27 7.40 12.06
C ILE A 162 -1.54 8.18 12.37
N ASP A 163 -1.40 9.36 12.95
CA ASP A 163 -2.52 10.24 13.29
C ASP A 163 -3.05 10.95 12.04
N ARG A 164 -4.27 10.61 11.60
CA ARG A 164 -4.91 11.21 10.42
C ARG A 164 -5.19 12.71 10.60
N ALA A 165 -5.57 13.14 11.80
CA ALA A 165 -5.83 14.56 12.06
C ALA A 165 -4.55 15.37 11.88
N GLN A 166 -3.41 14.85 12.37
CA GLN A 166 -2.11 15.45 12.12
C GLN A 166 -1.77 15.52 10.62
N LEU A 167 -2.08 14.48 9.85
CA LEU A 167 -1.84 14.52 8.40
C LEU A 167 -2.65 15.62 7.70
N ILE A 168 -3.92 15.78 8.06
CA ILE A 168 -4.82 16.81 7.51
C ILE A 168 -4.33 18.20 7.91
N GLU A 169 -4.06 18.42 9.20
CA GLU A 169 -3.59 19.70 9.75
C GLU A 169 -2.30 20.17 9.07
N ASN A 170 -1.37 19.24 8.83
CA ASN A 170 -0.08 19.54 8.19
C ASN A 170 -0.14 19.54 6.65
N ASN A 171 -1.32 19.43 6.04
CA ASN A 171 -1.53 19.37 4.59
C ASN A 171 -0.64 18.31 3.90
N ILE A 172 -0.53 17.13 4.52
CA ILE A 172 0.28 16.04 3.98
C ILE A 172 -0.43 15.42 2.78
N THR A 173 0.23 15.45 1.63
CA THR A 173 -0.27 14.94 0.34
C THR A 173 0.58 13.80 -0.21
N LYS A 174 1.66 13.43 0.49
CA LYS A 174 2.58 12.36 0.06
C LYS A 174 2.99 11.49 1.23
N MET A 175 3.16 10.20 0.96
CA MET A 175 3.78 9.25 1.87
C MET A 175 5.06 8.71 1.23
N ARG A 176 6.19 8.85 1.93
CA ARG A 176 7.49 8.39 1.47
C ARG A 176 7.99 7.25 2.36
N PHE A 177 8.07 6.07 1.79
CA PHE A 177 8.68 4.91 2.43
C PHE A 177 10.16 4.92 2.12
N LYS A 178 10.99 5.02 3.15
CA LYS A 178 12.44 5.06 3.03
C LYS A 178 13.03 3.89 3.80
N SER A 179 14.06 3.29 3.22
CA SER A 179 14.95 2.35 3.90
C SER A 179 16.39 2.71 3.52
N LYS A 180 17.36 1.91 3.98
CA LYS A 180 18.75 2.03 3.56
C LYS A 180 18.93 1.90 2.04
N TYR A 181 18.10 1.09 1.37
CA TYR A 181 18.33 0.70 -0.03
C TYR A 181 17.34 1.30 -1.02
N PHE A 182 16.17 1.74 -0.57
CA PHE A 182 15.17 2.32 -1.46
C PHE A 182 14.46 3.53 -0.86
N THR A 183 13.85 4.31 -1.74
CA THR A 183 12.88 5.33 -1.37
C THR A 183 11.74 5.27 -2.37
N ILE A 184 10.53 5.00 -1.88
CA ILE A 184 9.30 4.95 -2.67
C ILE A 184 8.41 6.09 -2.21
N SER A 185 7.93 6.91 -3.14
CA SER A 185 6.97 7.97 -2.87
C SER A 185 5.61 7.59 -3.47
N ARG A 186 4.57 7.76 -2.67
CA ARG A 186 3.16 7.65 -3.10
C ARG A 186 2.48 9.00 -2.90
N ASP A 187 1.62 9.34 -3.85
CA ASP A 187 0.69 10.45 -3.63
C ASP A 187 -0.43 9.92 -2.71
N MET A 188 -0.85 10.76 -1.78
CA MET A 188 -1.77 10.39 -0.70
C MET A 188 -2.98 11.32 -0.76
N ASP A 189 -4.15 10.71 -0.85
CA ASP A 189 -5.44 11.39 -0.71
C ASP A 189 -6.08 10.96 0.62
N ILE A 190 -6.50 11.93 1.42
CA ILE A 190 -6.99 11.73 2.78
C ILE A 190 -8.41 12.27 2.85
N THR A 191 -9.33 11.43 3.27
CA THR A 191 -10.71 11.81 3.58
C THR A 191 -11.00 11.57 5.06
N GLU A 192 -12.22 11.90 5.50
CA GLU A 192 -12.68 11.60 6.86
C GLU A 192 -12.67 10.09 7.18
N HIS A 193 -12.81 9.22 6.18
CA HIS A 193 -12.95 7.78 6.41
C HIS A 193 -11.89 6.93 5.70
N SER A 194 -11.01 7.52 4.91
CA SER A 194 -10.03 6.74 4.16
C SER A 194 -8.73 7.47 3.88
N VAL A 195 -7.69 6.66 3.64
CA VAL A 195 -6.43 7.10 3.05
C VAL A 195 -6.17 6.28 1.81
N THR A 196 -6.02 6.95 0.68
CA THR A 196 -5.72 6.33 -0.60
C THR A 196 -4.30 6.68 -1.04
N LEU A 197 -3.49 5.65 -1.28
CA LEU A 197 -2.16 5.78 -1.84
C LEU A 197 -2.17 5.46 -3.33
N THR A 198 -1.60 6.35 -4.13
CA THR A 198 -1.46 6.18 -5.58
C THR A 198 0.01 6.21 -6.00
N ASP A 199 0.34 5.43 -7.02
CA ASP A 199 1.67 5.45 -7.64
C ASP A 199 1.73 6.55 -8.72
N PRO A 200 2.40 7.69 -8.48
CA PRO A 200 2.49 8.75 -9.47
C PRO A 200 3.27 8.31 -10.73
N ALA A 201 4.19 7.35 -10.59
CA ALA A 201 5.01 6.86 -11.70
C ALA A 201 4.30 5.79 -12.53
N ASN A 202 3.32 5.08 -11.95
CA ASN A 202 2.63 3.99 -12.61
C ASN A 202 1.11 4.03 -12.39
N LYS A 203 0.42 4.79 -13.25
CA LYS A 203 -1.06 4.89 -13.26
C LYS A 203 -1.80 3.57 -13.52
N LYS A 204 -1.11 2.51 -13.96
CA LYS A 204 -1.71 1.18 -14.13
C LYS A 204 -1.82 0.42 -12.81
N VAL A 205 -1.05 0.79 -11.78
CA VAL A 205 -1.16 0.22 -10.45
C VAL A 205 -2.44 0.76 -9.82
N LYS A 206 -3.33 -0.15 -9.41
CA LYS A 206 -4.56 0.23 -8.73
C LYS A 206 -4.22 1.00 -7.45
N PRO A 207 -4.94 2.10 -7.15
CA PRO A 207 -4.83 2.77 -5.86
C PRO A 207 -5.03 1.79 -4.71
N TYR A 208 -4.30 2.02 -3.62
CA TYR A 208 -4.48 1.27 -2.39
C TYR A 208 -5.22 2.15 -1.39
N THR A 209 -6.48 1.82 -1.11
CA THR A 209 -7.32 2.56 -0.17
C THR A 209 -7.46 1.78 1.12
N TYR A 210 -7.09 2.43 2.22
CA TYR A 210 -7.38 1.97 3.57
C TYR A 210 -8.59 2.73 4.12
N TRP A 211 -9.53 2.00 4.70
CA TRP A 211 -10.73 2.56 5.31
C TRP A 211 -10.60 2.55 6.83
N SER A 212 -10.74 3.74 7.43
CA SER A 212 -10.82 3.92 8.88
C SER A 212 -12.25 3.62 9.33
N LEU A 213 -12.47 2.36 9.71
CA LEU A 213 -13.75 1.93 10.28
C LEU A 213 -13.90 2.51 11.69
N PRO A 214 -15.10 2.96 12.08
CA PRO A 214 -15.37 3.45 13.43
C PRO A 214 -15.28 2.32 14.47
N ALA A 215 -15.18 2.68 15.75
CA ALA A 215 -14.98 1.73 16.85
C ALA A 215 -16.13 0.72 17.04
N ASN A 216 -17.32 1.02 16.51
CA ASN A 216 -18.47 0.13 16.51
C ASN A 216 -18.59 -0.73 15.25
N ALA A 217 -17.57 -0.76 14.40
CA ALA A 217 -17.56 -1.64 13.24
C ALA A 217 -17.39 -3.11 13.66
N VAL A 218 -18.13 -3.98 12.99
CA VAL A 218 -18.14 -5.44 13.18
C VAL A 218 -17.97 -6.10 11.81
N VAL A 219 -17.19 -7.17 11.76
CA VAL A 219 -17.09 -8.04 10.58
C VAL A 219 -17.95 -9.27 10.82
N LEU A 220 -18.84 -9.58 9.88
CA LEU A 220 -19.53 -10.85 9.81
C LEU A 220 -18.82 -11.75 8.82
N ASN A 221 -18.29 -12.86 9.30
CA ASN A 221 -17.69 -13.92 8.50
C ASN A 221 -18.67 -15.08 8.35
N VAL A 222 -18.84 -15.56 7.11
CA VAL A 222 -19.69 -16.70 6.77
C VAL A 222 -18.83 -17.73 6.03
N PRO A 223 -18.19 -18.70 6.72
CA PRO A 223 -17.10 -19.51 6.18
C PRO A 223 -17.35 -20.26 4.86
N MET A 224 -18.62 -20.53 4.53
CA MET A 224 -19.04 -21.22 3.30
C MET A 224 -19.97 -20.34 2.45
N PHE A 225 -19.78 -19.03 2.51
CA PHE A 225 -20.50 -18.11 1.63
C PHE A 225 -20.11 -18.38 0.18
N ASP A 226 -21.10 -18.71 -0.65
CA ASP A 226 -20.87 -19.11 -2.03
C ASP A 226 -20.94 -17.89 -2.95
N ASP A 227 -19.95 -17.77 -3.84
CA ASP A 227 -19.96 -16.79 -4.91
C ASP A 227 -20.77 -17.27 -6.13
N ASP A 228 -21.30 -18.51 -6.11
CA ASP A 228 -22.24 -18.97 -7.12
C ASP A 228 -23.47 -18.04 -7.16
N LEU A 229 -23.63 -17.37 -8.30
CA LEU A 229 -24.70 -16.41 -8.61
C LEU A 229 -26.10 -16.94 -8.30
N THR A 230 -26.29 -18.26 -8.30
CA THR A 230 -27.61 -18.87 -8.08
C THR A 230 -28.08 -18.81 -6.62
N GLN A 231 -27.17 -18.87 -5.64
CA GLN A 231 -27.54 -18.81 -4.21
C GLN A 231 -27.14 -17.48 -3.54
N HIS A 232 -26.23 -16.73 -4.17
CA HIS A 232 -25.65 -15.50 -3.63
C HIS A 232 -26.69 -14.51 -3.10
N ASP A 233 -27.70 -14.14 -3.91
CA ASP A 233 -28.73 -13.16 -3.52
C ASP A 233 -29.56 -13.64 -2.33
N THR A 234 -29.85 -14.95 -2.27
CA THR A 234 -30.62 -15.53 -1.17
C THR A 234 -29.80 -15.53 0.12
N GLN A 235 -28.51 -15.87 0.04
CA GLN A 235 -27.59 -15.84 1.19
C GLN A 235 -27.39 -14.41 1.72
N LEU A 236 -27.20 -13.42 0.82
CA LEU A 236 -27.10 -12.00 1.18
C LEU A 236 -28.37 -11.50 1.88
N GLN A 237 -29.56 -11.87 1.39
CA GLN A 237 -30.83 -11.48 2.02
C GLN A 237 -30.98 -12.09 3.42
N GLN A 238 -30.60 -13.35 3.60
CA GLN A 238 -30.61 -13.99 4.91
C GLN A 238 -29.62 -13.34 5.88
N LEU A 239 -28.38 -13.06 5.42
CA LEU A 239 -27.39 -12.35 6.20
C LEU A 239 -27.88 -10.96 6.60
N ALA A 240 -28.40 -10.18 5.66
CA ALA A 240 -28.95 -8.84 5.90
C ALA A 240 -30.10 -8.87 6.92
N ARG A 241 -30.95 -9.91 6.87
CA ARG A 241 -32.01 -10.11 7.87
C ARG A 241 -31.45 -10.35 9.27
N VAL A 242 -30.46 -11.24 9.41
CA VAL A 242 -29.82 -11.52 10.70
C VAL A 242 -29.14 -10.25 11.23
N ALA A 243 -28.36 -9.57 10.38
CA ALA A 243 -27.69 -8.32 10.71
C ALA A 243 -28.68 -7.26 11.23
N LYS A 244 -29.79 -7.04 10.51
CA LYS A 244 -30.84 -6.09 10.91
C LYS A 244 -31.47 -6.45 12.26
N ILE A 245 -31.77 -7.73 12.51
CA ILE A 245 -32.32 -8.19 13.80
C ILE A 245 -31.34 -7.87 14.95
N LYS A 246 -30.04 -8.02 14.69
CA LYS A 246 -28.96 -7.72 15.63
C LYS A 246 -28.59 -6.24 15.74
N GLY A 247 -29.31 -5.34 15.07
CA GLY A 247 -29.01 -3.90 15.13
C GLY A 247 -27.76 -3.50 14.34
N LEU A 248 -27.37 -4.31 13.36
CA LEU A 248 -26.24 -4.03 12.49
C LEU A 248 -26.72 -3.31 11.21
N ALA A 249 -26.03 -2.22 10.85
CA ALA A 249 -26.26 -1.47 9.61
C ALA A 249 -25.07 -1.69 8.65
N PRO A 250 -25.28 -1.92 7.34
CA PRO A 250 -24.19 -2.06 6.38
C PRO A 250 -23.25 -0.84 6.42
N VAL A 251 -21.93 -1.07 6.35
CA VAL A 251 -20.96 0.05 6.36
C VAL A 251 -21.12 0.94 5.14
N GLU A 252 -21.46 0.36 3.99
CA GLU A 252 -21.65 1.05 2.70
C GLU A 252 -22.74 2.13 2.78
N ASP A 253 -23.74 1.93 3.63
CA ASP A 253 -24.84 2.89 3.84
C ASP A 253 -24.41 4.09 4.70
N GLN A 254 -23.34 3.94 5.48
CA GLN A 254 -22.89 4.91 6.49
C GLN A 254 -21.57 5.59 6.13
N ILE A 255 -20.73 4.94 5.32
CA ILE A 255 -19.43 5.43 4.88
C ILE A 255 -19.43 5.52 3.34
N PRO A 256 -19.68 6.72 2.77
CA PRO A 256 -19.79 6.91 1.33
C PRO A 256 -18.55 6.43 0.57
N GLY A 257 -18.78 5.58 -0.44
CA GLY A 257 -17.73 5.05 -1.29
C GLY A 257 -16.91 3.92 -0.66
N TYR A 258 -17.27 3.44 0.54
CA TYR A 258 -16.62 2.29 1.15
C TYR A 258 -16.59 1.09 0.21
N THR A 259 -15.40 0.51 0.04
CA THR A 259 -15.22 -0.74 -0.68
C THR A 259 -14.29 -1.62 0.13
N PRO A 260 -14.72 -2.82 0.58
CA PRO A 260 -13.89 -3.69 1.38
C PRO A 260 -12.60 -4.03 0.64
N SER A 261 -11.46 -3.94 1.33
CA SER A 261 -10.16 -4.23 0.76
C SER A 261 -9.95 -5.75 0.67
N GLY A 262 -10.14 -6.35 -0.51
CA GLY A 262 -9.76 -7.75 -0.76
C GLY A 262 -10.78 -8.56 -1.55
N ARG A 263 -10.49 -9.84 -1.76
CA ARG A 263 -11.39 -10.84 -2.36
C ARG A 263 -11.99 -11.76 -1.29
N ASN A 264 -12.17 -11.28 -0.06
CA ASN A 264 -12.77 -12.10 0.98
C ASN A 264 -14.28 -12.03 0.86
N HIS A 265 -14.80 -12.84 -0.05
CA HIS A 265 -16.22 -12.92 -0.40
C HIS A 265 -17.12 -13.39 0.76
N ASN A 266 -16.52 -13.94 1.81
CA ASN A 266 -17.19 -14.39 3.02
C ASN A 266 -17.20 -13.34 4.15
N ARG A 267 -16.62 -12.16 3.97
CA ARG A 267 -16.52 -11.12 5.03
C ARG A 267 -17.32 -9.89 4.65
N PHE A 268 -18.25 -9.53 5.53
CA PHE A 268 -19.17 -8.42 5.36
C PHE A 268 -19.02 -7.44 6.53
N TYR A 269 -19.03 -6.15 6.25
CA TYR A 269 -18.73 -5.12 7.25
C TYR A 269 -20.02 -4.39 7.63
N PHE A 270 -20.25 -4.27 8.93
CA PHE A 270 -21.40 -3.59 9.50
C PHE A 270 -20.99 -2.64 10.62
N LEU A 271 -21.84 -1.66 10.91
CA LEU A 271 -21.79 -0.85 12.12
C LEU A 271 -22.83 -1.37 13.12
N ASP A 272 -22.38 -1.67 14.33
CA ASP A 272 -23.28 -2.01 15.43
C ASP A 272 -23.92 -0.74 15.99
N THR A 273 -25.18 -0.52 15.63
CA THR A 273 -25.94 0.68 16.01
C THR A 273 -26.49 0.61 17.43
N LYS A 274 -26.54 -0.58 18.03
CA LYS A 274 -27.06 -0.80 19.39
C LYS A 274 -25.96 -1.08 20.41
N GLY A 275 -24.81 -1.57 19.96
CA GLY A 275 -23.69 -1.98 20.81
C GLY A 275 -23.78 -3.42 21.32
N ASP A 276 -24.91 -4.11 21.09
CA ASP A 276 -25.18 -5.45 21.63
C ASP A 276 -24.16 -6.49 21.15
N VAL A 277 -23.74 -6.44 19.88
CA VAL A 277 -22.80 -7.40 19.29
C VAL A 277 -21.38 -7.08 19.72
N LEU A 278 -21.02 -5.81 19.75
CA LEU A 278 -19.69 -5.39 20.20
C LEU A 278 -19.46 -5.71 21.69
N ASP A 279 -20.48 -5.52 22.53
CA ASP A 279 -20.40 -5.88 23.94
C ASP A 279 -20.23 -7.39 24.13
N LEU A 280 -20.90 -8.19 23.31
CA LEU A 280 -20.72 -9.65 23.31
C LEU A 280 -19.29 -10.04 22.91
N LEU A 281 -18.72 -9.41 21.87
CA LEU A 281 -17.34 -9.64 21.42
C LEU A 281 -16.29 -9.29 22.48
N LYS A 282 -16.50 -8.20 23.23
CA LYS A 282 -15.61 -7.80 24.32
C LYS A 282 -15.64 -8.79 25.49
N GLN A 283 -16.79 -9.43 25.74
CA GLN A 283 -16.96 -10.41 26.82
C GLN A 283 -16.40 -11.79 26.47
N SER A 284 -16.49 -12.21 25.21
CA SER A 284 -16.07 -13.53 24.75
C SER A 284 -14.56 -13.69 24.54
N ALA A 285 -13.80 -12.59 24.53
CA ALA A 285 -12.39 -12.56 24.18
C ALA A 285 -12.09 -13.22 22.81
N GLY A 286 -13.03 -13.12 21.86
CA GLY A 286 -12.89 -13.74 20.54
C GLY A 286 -14.16 -13.70 19.68
N PRO A 287 -14.15 -14.36 18.50
CA PRO A 287 -15.29 -14.43 17.60
C PRO A 287 -16.55 -15.01 18.26
N VAL A 288 -17.73 -14.53 17.86
CA VAL A 288 -19.02 -14.99 18.42
C VAL A 288 -20.02 -15.31 17.32
N THR A 289 -20.70 -16.45 17.43
CA THR A 289 -21.80 -16.80 16.51
C THR A 289 -23.02 -15.95 16.85
N ILE A 290 -23.49 -15.14 15.90
CA ILE A 290 -24.65 -14.25 16.09
C ILE A 290 -25.92 -14.74 15.38
N GLY A 291 -25.81 -15.78 14.57
CA GLY A 291 -26.94 -16.38 13.86
C GLY A 291 -26.48 -17.39 12.83
N GLN A 292 -27.41 -17.81 11.97
CA GLN A 292 -27.14 -18.75 10.89
C GLN A 292 -27.86 -18.30 9.62
N ILE A 293 -27.23 -18.54 8.47
CA ILE A 293 -27.94 -18.61 7.17
C ILE A 293 -28.13 -20.08 6.81
N HIS A 294 -29.11 -20.37 5.98
CA HIS A 294 -29.42 -21.71 5.51
C HIS A 294 -29.20 -21.79 4.01
N ILE A 295 -28.43 -22.79 3.59
CA ILE A 295 -28.16 -23.08 2.18
C ILE A 295 -28.74 -24.45 1.82
N LYS A 296 -29.03 -24.64 0.54
CA LYS A 296 -29.46 -25.93 0.00
C LYS A 296 -28.26 -26.62 -0.65
N GLU A 297 -27.90 -27.78 -0.14
CA GLU A 297 -26.82 -28.60 -0.66
C GLU A 297 -27.36 -29.91 -1.25
N PRO A 298 -26.82 -30.37 -2.39
CA PRO A 298 -27.19 -31.66 -2.93
C PRO A 298 -26.65 -32.80 -2.05
N PHE A 299 -27.51 -33.72 -1.65
CA PHE A 299 -27.14 -34.90 -0.88
C PHE A 299 -27.58 -36.17 -1.61
N TYR A 300 -26.77 -37.23 -1.55
CA TYR A 300 -27.07 -38.52 -2.19
C TYR A 300 -27.54 -39.52 -1.14
N GLY A 301 -28.82 -39.90 -1.21
CA GLY A 301 -29.42 -40.92 -0.36
C GLY A 301 -29.77 -42.20 -1.12
N PRO A 302 -30.31 -43.23 -0.42
CA PRO A 302 -30.76 -44.48 -1.04
C PRO A 302 -31.80 -44.30 -2.16
N ASN A 303 -32.51 -43.17 -2.17
CA ASN A 303 -33.57 -42.84 -3.15
C ASN A 303 -33.10 -41.85 -4.23
N GLY A 304 -31.80 -41.58 -4.35
CA GLY A 304 -31.24 -40.61 -5.31
C GLY A 304 -30.85 -39.27 -4.68
N GLN A 305 -30.64 -38.27 -5.53
CA GLN A 305 -30.22 -36.92 -5.13
C GLN A 305 -31.41 -36.13 -4.59
N TYR A 306 -31.23 -35.43 -3.47
CA TYR A 306 -32.20 -34.50 -2.89
C TYR A 306 -31.48 -33.28 -2.29
N ASP A 307 -32.19 -32.17 -2.14
CA ASP A 307 -31.66 -30.97 -1.51
C ASP A 307 -31.83 -31.05 0.01
N LYS A 308 -30.73 -30.89 0.74
CA LYS A 308 -30.72 -30.78 2.20
C LYS A 308 -30.44 -29.34 2.59
N GLU A 309 -31.22 -28.84 3.55
CA GLU A 309 -30.97 -27.53 4.13
C GLU A 309 -29.88 -27.65 5.22
N THR A 310 -28.79 -26.91 5.05
CA THR A 310 -27.64 -26.88 5.96
C THR A 310 -27.51 -25.47 6.53
N GLY A 311 -27.45 -25.36 7.86
CA GLY A 311 -27.17 -24.10 8.54
C GLY A 311 -25.67 -23.78 8.55
N ILE A 312 -25.32 -22.57 8.12
CA ILE A 312 -23.97 -22.01 8.20
C ILE A 312 -23.98 -20.90 9.24
N ASP A 313 -23.08 -21.00 10.20
CA ASP A 313 -22.90 -19.99 11.25
C ASP A 313 -22.43 -18.65 10.67
N ILE A 314 -23.04 -17.57 11.17
CA ILE A 314 -22.58 -16.19 10.97
C ILE A 314 -21.74 -15.82 12.18
N ILE A 315 -20.45 -15.64 11.96
CA ILE A 315 -19.46 -15.37 13.00
C ILE A 315 -19.16 -13.87 13.00
N ALA A 316 -19.49 -13.19 14.08
CA ALA A 316 -19.10 -11.80 14.29
C ALA A 316 -17.68 -11.72 14.86
N MET A 317 -16.93 -10.71 14.44
CA MET A 317 -15.55 -10.43 14.86
C MET A 317 -15.29 -8.92 14.88
N ILE A 318 -14.29 -8.50 15.66
CA ILE A 318 -13.76 -7.14 15.58
C ILE A 318 -12.91 -7.06 14.29
N PRO A 319 -13.04 -6.01 13.46
CA PRO A 319 -12.17 -5.86 12.29
C PRO A 319 -10.70 -5.97 12.69
N GLY A 320 -9.88 -6.65 11.88
CA GLY A 320 -8.44 -6.78 12.15
C GLY A 320 -8.04 -7.73 13.29
N SER A 321 -8.97 -8.28 14.09
CA SER A 321 -8.63 -9.39 14.98
C SER A 321 -8.21 -10.59 14.12
N ALA A 322 -7.09 -11.23 14.45
CA ALA A 322 -6.66 -12.45 13.77
C ALA A 322 -7.72 -13.55 13.90
N ASP A 323 -7.88 -14.37 12.86
CA ASP A 323 -8.57 -15.66 12.95
C ASP A 323 -7.70 -16.66 13.73
#